data_AF-A0A068QNZ1-F1
#
_entry.id   AF-A0A068QNZ1-F1
#
_cell.length_a   1.000
_cell.length_b   1.000
_cell.length_c   1.000
_cell.angle_alpha   90.00
_cell.angle_beta   90.00
_cell.angle_gamma   90.00
#
_symmetry.space_group_name_H-M   'P 1'
#
loop_
_entity.id
_entity.type
_entity.pdbx_description
1 polymer ?
#
loop_
_entity_poly.entity_id
_entity_poly.type
_entity_poly.pdbx_seq_one_letter_code
_entity_poly.pdbx_strand_id
1 'polypeptide(L)'
;MMGKALNLYLANKAIKHINITLGIISPNRPPEYLHSLPSNRIYYNQRLQAIREKGQKTLNHYYQNRAADTMKKYPDIINKEPGITNPARYYAAKEPQKHLIRQRLISNNYAVEAGVGNCNEKSQIAFTYLLLRGARPLERFVIINEMGISDHAFIVIGRNQGEPHQSASWNHEAVICDPWDNNVFLSNGRDLSTFFNGTLRLMHRYE
;
A
#
# COMPACT_ATOMS: atom_id res chain seq x y z
N MET A 1 -15.99 -21.91 11.32
CA MET A 1 -16.10 -20.67 12.14
C MET A 1 -14.77 -20.18 12.76
N MET A 2 -13.60 -20.80 12.50
CA MET A 2 -12.31 -20.38 13.10
C MET A 2 -11.55 -19.27 12.35
N GLY A 3 -11.92 -18.95 11.10
CA GLY A 3 -11.14 -18.03 10.25
C GLY A 3 -11.13 -16.58 10.73
N LYS A 4 -12.31 -16.03 11.07
CA LYS A 4 -12.47 -14.61 11.45
C LYS A 4 -11.65 -14.20 12.68
N ALA A 5 -11.71 -14.97 13.76
CA ALA A 5 -11.00 -14.67 15.00
C ALA A 5 -9.47 -14.73 14.81
N LEU A 6 -8.99 -15.73 14.08
CA LEU A 6 -7.58 -15.85 13.72
C LEU A 6 -7.11 -14.68 12.86
N ASN A 7 -7.88 -14.27 11.85
CA ASN A 7 -7.55 -13.14 10.99
C ASN A 7 -7.46 -11.83 11.78
N LEU A 8 -8.40 -11.59 12.70
CA LEU A 8 -8.37 -10.43 13.60
C LEU A 8 -7.16 -10.45 14.52
N TYR A 9 -6.83 -11.61 15.09
CA TYR A 9 -5.65 -11.78 15.93
C TYR A 9 -4.35 -11.47 15.15
N LEU A 10 -4.22 -12.04 13.96
CA LEU A 10 -3.05 -11.83 13.09
C LEU A 10 -2.91 -10.37 12.68
N ALA A 11 -4.01 -9.71 12.28
CA ALA A 11 -4.01 -8.28 11.95
C ALA A 11 -3.53 -7.43 13.14
N ASN A 12 -4.08 -7.64 14.34
CA ASN A 12 -3.66 -6.93 15.54
C ASN A 12 -2.18 -7.18 15.88
N LYS A 13 -1.70 -8.41 15.72
CA LYS A 13 -0.28 -8.74 15.91
C LYS A 13 0.61 -8.03 14.90
N ALA A 14 0.20 -7.95 13.64
CA ALA A 14 0.93 -7.21 12.61
C ALA A 14 1.03 -5.72 12.96
N ILE A 15 -0.08 -5.08 13.32
CA ILE A 15 -0.08 -3.66 13.73
C ILE A 15 0.85 -3.42 14.92
N LYS A 16 0.74 -4.24 15.98
CA LYS A 16 1.62 -4.15 17.15
C LYS A 16 3.09 -4.37 16.77
N HIS A 17 3.38 -5.32 15.89
CA HIS A 17 4.74 -5.57 15.44
C HIS A 17 5.32 -4.36 14.70
N ILE A 18 4.58 -3.78 13.76
CA ILE A 18 5.05 -2.61 12.98
C ILE A 18 5.21 -1.37 13.86
N ASN A 19 4.20 -1.05 14.67
CA ASN A 19 4.12 0.24 15.37
C ASN A 19 4.85 0.24 16.72
N ILE A 20 4.93 -0.92 17.40
CA ILE A 20 5.50 -1.03 18.74
C ILE A 20 6.83 -1.78 18.69
N THR A 21 6.87 -3.00 18.13
CA THR A 21 8.09 -3.81 18.13
C THR A 21 9.18 -3.22 17.24
N LEU A 22 8.85 -2.85 16.00
CA LEU A 22 9.78 -2.18 15.09
C LEU A 22 9.84 -0.67 15.35
N GLY A 23 8.84 -0.12 16.07
CA GLY A 23 8.80 1.30 16.41
C GLY A 23 8.77 2.21 15.18
N ILE A 24 8.12 1.77 14.10
CA ILE A 24 8.00 2.58 12.88
C ILE A 24 6.90 3.62 13.10
N ILE A 25 7.21 4.90 12.97
CA ILE A 25 6.22 5.99 13.04
C ILE A 25 5.85 6.51 11.64
N SER A 26 4.67 7.11 11.51
CA SER A 26 4.27 7.74 10.25
C SER A 26 4.93 9.12 10.11
N PRO A 27 5.50 9.46 8.95
CA PRO A 27 6.12 10.77 8.73
C PRO A 27 5.12 11.95 8.79
N ASN A 28 3.81 11.67 8.69
CA ASN A 28 2.75 12.68 8.75
C ASN A 28 2.22 12.92 10.18
N ARG A 29 2.78 12.26 11.20
CA ARG A 29 2.57 12.65 12.61
C ARG A 29 3.64 13.70 12.97
N PRO A 30 3.27 14.79 13.67
CA PRO A 30 4.10 15.99 13.79
C PRO A 30 5.53 15.74 14.29
N PRO A 31 6.49 16.61 13.90
CA PRO A 31 7.94 16.38 14.00
C PRO A 31 8.51 16.39 15.42
N GLU A 32 7.69 16.52 16.47
CA GLU A 32 8.13 16.59 17.87
C GLU A 32 8.99 15.38 18.27
N TYR A 33 8.85 14.23 17.58
CA TYR A 33 9.63 13.02 17.83
C TYR A 33 10.91 12.88 16.99
N LEU A 34 11.12 13.68 15.95
CA LEU A 34 12.29 13.55 15.06
C LEU A 34 13.58 14.08 15.72
N HIS A 35 13.47 15.11 16.55
CA HIS A 35 14.62 15.72 17.24
C HIS A 35 15.20 14.84 18.36
N SER A 36 14.43 13.86 18.85
CA SER A 36 14.87 12.90 19.88
C SER A 36 15.34 11.57 19.30
N LEU A 37 15.40 11.40 17.98
CA LEU A 37 15.87 10.14 17.40
C LEU A 37 17.41 10.03 17.52
N PRO A 38 17.93 8.82 17.79
CA PRO A 38 19.38 8.60 17.76
C PRO A 38 19.94 8.89 16.35
N SER A 39 21.21 9.33 16.28
CA SER A 39 21.84 9.81 15.05
C SER A 39 21.81 8.81 13.88
N ASN A 40 21.85 7.50 14.17
CA ASN A 40 21.72 6.46 13.14
C ASN A 40 20.34 6.49 12.46
N ARG A 41 19.25 6.68 13.20
CA ARG A 41 17.89 6.79 12.63
C ARG A 41 17.74 8.03 11.75
N ILE A 42 18.36 9.15 12.13
CA ILE A 42 18.41 10.36 11.29
C ILE A 42 19.07 10.06 9.94
N TYR A 43 20.24 9.38 9.97
CA TYR A 43 20.93 8.97 8.75
C TYR A 43 20.06 8.08 7.85
N TYR A 44 19.41 7.06 8.42
CA TYR A 44 18.54 6.18 7.64
C TYR A 44 17.29 6.90 7.12
N ASN A 45 16.74 7.86 7.86
CA ASN A 45 15.62 8.67 7.40
C ASN A 45 16.01 9.56 6.21
N GLN A 46 17.19 10.19 6.24
CA GLN A 46 17.71 10.96 5.09
C GLN A 46 17.89 10.06 3.85
N ARG A 47 18.44 8.86 4.04
CA ARG A 47 18.57 7.86 2.97
C ARG A 47 17.21 7.42 2.43
N LEU A 48 16.24 7.21 3.32
CA LEU A 48 14.87 6.86 2.96
C LEU A 48 14.22 7.95 2.12
N GLN A 49 14.35 9.22 2.51
CA GLN A 49 13.88 10.37 1.75
C GLN A 49 14.51 10.41 0.35
N ALA A 50 15.83 10.27 0.25
CA ALA A 50 16.53 10.25 -1.04
C ALA A 50 16.04 9.12 -1.95
N ILE A 51 15.77 7.93 -1.41
CA ILE A 51 15.22 6.80 -2.17
C ILE A 51 13.80 7.07 -2.62
N ARG A 52 12.94 7.65 -1.76
CA ARG A 52 11.57 8.04 -2.11
C ARG A 52 11.56 9.07 -3.23
N GLU A 53 12.38 10.12 -3.13
CA GLU A 53 12.50 11.16 -4.16
C GLU A 53 12.99 10.60 -5.49
N LYS A 54 14.04 9.76 -5.46
CA LYS A 54 14.53 9.08 -6.66
C LYS A 54 13.43 8.22 -7.29
N GLY A 55 12.68 7.49 -6.49
CA GLY A 55 11.56 6.67 -6.95
C GLY A 55 10.44 7.47 -7.56
N GLN A 56 10.08 8.58 -6.93
CA GLN A 56 9.08 9.49 -7.47
C GLN A 56 9.50 10.05 -8.83
N LYS A 57 10.77 10.46 -8.97
CA LYS A 57 11.32 10.94 -10.25
C LYS A 57 11.30 9.83 -11.32
N THR A 58 11.76 8.63 -10.99
CA THR A 58 11.74 7.48 -11.90
C THR A 58 10.32 7.10 -12.33
N LEU A 59 9.38 7.03 -11.37
CA LEU A 59 7.97 6.76 -11.63
C LEU A 59 7.34 7.83 -12.51
N ASN A 60 7.56 9.11 -12.20
CA ASN A 60 7.02 10.22 -12.98
C ASN A 60 7.53 10.17 -14.43
N HIS A 61 8.84 9.99 -14.62
CA HIS A 61 9.42 9.88 -15.96
C HIS A 61 8.86 8.68 -16.72
N TYR A 62 8.79 7.51 -16.08
CA TYR A 62 8.21 6.31 -16.68
C TYR A 62 6.75 6.51 -17.07
N TYR A 63 5.93 7.07 -16.16
CA TYR A 63 4.53 7.33 -16.43
C TYR A 63 4.33 8.34 -17.55
N GLN A 64 5.16 9.38 -17.65
CA GLN A 64 5.13 10.34 -18.74
C GLN A 64 5.43 9.65 -20.08
N ASN A 65 6.50 8.87 -20.16
CA ASN A 65 6.88 8.19 -21.40
C ASN A 65 5.83 7.17 -21.83
N ARG A 66 5.37 6.31 -20.92
CA ARG A 66 4.36 5.29 -21.24
C ARG A 66 2.99 5.92 -21.50
N ALA A 67 2.67 7.04 -20.87
CA ALA A 67 1.47 7.79 -21.21
C ALA A 67 1.51 8.29 -22.66
N ALA A 68 2.63 8.87 -23.08
CA ALA A 68 2.84 9.31 -24.46
C ALA A 68 2.74 8.14 -25.46
N ASP A 69 3.38 7.01 -25.16
CA ASP A 69 3.28 5.79 -26.00
C ASP A 69 1.85 5.25 -26.08
N THR A 70 1.13 5.26 -24.95
CA THR A 70 -0.25 4.78 -24.88
C THR A 70 -1.20 5.69 -25.65
N MET A 71 -1.05 7.00 -25.54
CA MET A 71 -1.82 7.97 -26.33
C MET A 71 -1.54 7.83 -27.83
N LYS A 72 -0.29 7.57 -28.22
CA LYS A 72 0.08 7.29 -29.62
C LYS A 72 -0.59 6.02 -30.14
N LYS A 73 -0.66 4.98 -29.30
CA LYS A 73 -1.24 3.67 -29.68
C LYS A 73 -2.78 3.66 -29.64
N TYR A 74 -3.38 4.42 -28.73
CA TYR A 74 -4.82 4.47 -28.48
C TYR A 74 -5.25 5.92 -28.23
N PRO A 75 -5.42 6.74 -29.28
CA PRO A 75 -5.77 8.15 -29.14
C PRO A 75 -7.11 8.35 -28.40
N ASP A 76 -8.06 7.43 -28.55
CA ASP A 76 -9.38 7.51 -27.90
C ASP A 76 -9.40 6.97 -26.46
N ILE A 77 -8.25 6.60 -25.88
CA ILE A 77 -8.21 5.99 -24.54
C ILE A 77 -8.76 6.91 -23.44
N ILE A 78 -8.72 8.22 -23.67
CA ILE A 78 -9.27 9.22 -22.74
C ILE A 78 -10.80 9.10 -22.62
N ASN A 79 -11.47 8.62 -23.67
CA ASN A 79 -12.92 8.48 -23.72
C ASN A 79 -13.41 7.15 -23.13
N LYS A 80 -12.51 6.22 -22.76
CA LYS A 80 -12.88 4.86 -22.34
C LYS A 80 -13.09 4.69 -20.83
N GLU A 81 -12.69 5.65 -19.99
CA GLU A 81 -12.77 5.54 -18.53
C GLU A 81 -13.22 6.88 -17.92
N PRO A 82 -14.53 7.16 -17.84
CA PRO A 82 -15.04 8.40 -17.24
C PRO A 82 -14.61 8.50 -15.76
N GLY A 83 -14.04 9.65 -15.38
CA GLY A 83 -13.60 9.95 -14.01
C GLY A 83 -12.09 9.80 -13.74
N ILE A 84 -11.29 9.35 -14.71
CA ILE A 84 -9.83 9.32 -14.59
C ILE A 84 -9.23 10.55 -15.29
N THR A 85 -8.66 11.48 -14.53
CA THR A 85 -8.06 12.72 -15.08
C THR A 85 -6.75 12.47 -15.84
N ASN A 86 -6.12 11.31 -15.64
CA ASN A 86 -4.96 10.88 -16.43
C ASN A 86 -5.00 9.37 -16.79
N PRO A 87 -5.79 8.98 -17.81
CA PRO A 87 -5.99 7.58 -18.21
C PRO A 87 -4.68 6.92 -18.61
N ALA A 88 -3.82 7.65 -19.30
CA ALA A 88 -2.54 7.16 -19.78
C ALA A 88 -1.60 6.76 -18.62
N ARG A 89 -1.59 7.53 -17.52
CA ARG A 89 -0.87 7.19 -16.28
C ARG A 89 -1.50 6.01 -15.54
N TYR A 90 -2.84 5.94 -15.49
CA TYR A 90 -3.58 4.81 -14.93
C TYR A 90 -3.25 3.48 -15.64
N TYR A 91 -3.25 3.48 -16.97
CA TYR A 91 -2.89 2.31 -17.79
C TYR A 91 -1.39 1.98 -17.69
N ALA A 92 -0.51 2.98 -17.64
CA ALA A 92 0.91 2.76 -17.42
C ALA A 92 1.23 2.11 -16.06
N ALA A 93 0.39 2.38 -15.05
CA ALA A 93 0.49 1.76 -13.74
C ALA A 93 -0.01 0.31 -13.71
N LYS A 94 -0.72 -0.21 -14.74
CA LYS A 94 -1.31 -1.57 -14.72
C LYS A 94 -0.27 -2.69 -14.57
N GLU A 95 0.97 -2.49 -15.02
CA GLU A 95 2.02 -3.51 -14.93
C GLU A 95 3.00 -3.29 -13.78
N PRO A 96 3.19 -4.29 -12.87
CA PRO A 96 4.22 -4.22 -11.85
C PRO A 96 5.61 -4.26 -12.47
N GLN A 97 6.46 -3.30 -12.12
CA GLN A 97 7.81 -3.22 -12.69
C GLN A 97 8.86 -3.79 -11.73
N LYS A 98 9.78 -4.61 -12.25
CA LYS A 98 10.89 -5.22 -11.47
C LYS A 98 11.72 -4.18 -10.71
N HIS A 99 11.93 -2.98 -11.28
CA HIS A 99 12.68 -1.92 -10.60
C HIS A 99 11.91 -1.31 -9.42
N LEU A 100 10.57 -1.22 -9.50
CA LEU A 100 9.73 -0.77 -8.40
C LEU A 100 9.71 -1.78 -7.26
N ILE A 101 9.73 -3.07 -7.57
CA ILE A 101 9.83 -4.13 -6.56
C ILE A 101 11.15 -3.99 -5.79
N ARG A 102 12.29 -3.87 -6.51
CA ARG A 102 13.61 -3.67 -5.88
C ARG A 102 13.65 -2.40 -5.03
N GLN A 103 13.13 -1.30 -5.55
CA GLN A 103 13.09 -0.04 -4.82
C GLN A 103 12.26 -0.13 -3.53
N ARG A 104 11.11 -0.81 -3.58
CA ARG A 104 10.26 -1.03 -2.40
C ARG A 104 10.95 -1.90 -1.34
N LEU A 105 11.68 -2.93 -1.74
CA LEU A 105 12.47 -3.74 -0.79
C LEU A 105 13.51 -2.87 -0.08
N ILE A 106 14.24 -2.06 -0.84
CA ILE A 106 15.24 -1.15 -0.28
C ILE A 106 14.57 -0.13 0.66
N SER A 107 13.49 0.54 0.22
CA SER A 107 12.79 1.52 1.06
C SER A 107 12.24 0.93 2.35
N ASN A 108 11.74 -0.30 2.32
CA ASN A 108 11.25 -0.97 3.53
C ASN A 108 12.35 -1.21 4.55
N ASN A 109 13.54 -1.65 4.11
CA ASN A 109 14.68 -1.83 5.01
C ASN A 109 15.06 -0.49 5.65
N TYR A 110 15.16 0.57 4.86
CA TYR A 110 15.42 1.91 5.39
C TYR A 110 14.31 2.41 6.33
N ALA A 111 13.04 2.06 6.08
CA ALA A 111 11.94 2.41 6.97
C ALA A 111 12.03 1.72 8.33
N VAL A 112 12.45 0.45 8.36
CA VAL A 112 12.72 -0.29 9.60
C VAL A 112 13.90 0.35 10.35
N GLU A 113 15.02 0.57 9.69
CA GLU A 113 16.23 1.14 10.31
C GLU A 113 16.02 2.59 10.80
N ALA A 114 15.28 3.40 10.03
CA ALA A 114 14.92 4.75 10.42
C ALA A 114 13.86 4.80 11.53
N GLY A 115 13.08 3.72 11.69
CA GLY A 115 11.86 3.75 12.48
C GLY A 115 10.81 4.72 11.93
N VAL A 116 10.80 5.00 10.62
CA VAL A 116 9.87 5.94 9.98
C VAL A 116 9.35 5.32 8.68
N GLY A 117 8.03 5.31 8.48
CA GLY A 117 7.44 4.69 7.28
C GLY A 117 6.02 5.17 6.96
N ASN A 118 5.72 5.37 5.68
CA ASN A 118 4.40 5.72 5.18
C ASN A 118 3.49 4.49 5.03
N CYS A 119 2.27 4.69 4.51
CA CYS A 119 1.29 3.61 4.33
C CYS A 119 1.80 2.50 3.42
N ASN A 120 2.55 2.84 2.38
CA ASN A 120 3.09 1.87 1.44
C ASN A 120 4.15 0.97 2.07
N GLU A 121 5.08 1.53 2.83
CA GLU A 121 6.14 0.77 3.52
C GLU A 121 5.56 -0.06 4.66
N LYS A 122 4.74 0.55 5.53
CA LYS A 122 4.12 -0.16 6.66
C LYS A 122 3.25 -1.33 6.22
N SER A 123 2.41 -1.14 5.19
CA SER A 123 1.60 -2.23 4.64
C SER A 123 2.49 -3.33 4.04
N GLN A 124 3.55 -2.99 3.31
CA GLN A 124 4.43 -4.01 2.73
C GLN A 124 5.20 -4.80 3.80
N ILE A 125 5.69 -4.16 4.85
CA ILE A 125 6.35 -4.84 5.97
C ILE A 125 5.33 -5.71 6.72
N ALA A 126 4.11 -5.22 6.95
CA ALA A 126 3.03 -5.99 7.55
C ALA A 126 2.65 -7.22 6.71
N PHE A 127 2.58 -7.08 5.38
CA PHE A 127 2.34 -8.20 4.46
C PHE A 127 3.41 -9.28 4.63
N THR A 128 4.70 -8.90 4.62
CA THR A 128 5.80 -9.85 4.84
C THR A 128 5.71 -10.53 6.20
N TYR A 129 5.42 -9.77 7.26
CA TYR A 129 5.25 -10.32 8.60
C TYR A 129 4.12 -11.37 8.65
N LEU A 130 2.96 -11.05 8.08
CA LEU A 130 1.80 -11.94 8.03
C LEU A 130 2.04 -13.17 7.15
N LEU A 131 2.73 -12.98 6.02
CA LEU A 131 3.11 -14.03 5.10
C LEU A 131 3.96 -15.10 5.80
N LEU A 132 4.99 -14.67 6.56
CA LEU A 132 5.88 -15.53 7.34
C LEU A 132 5.18 -16.22 8.53
N ARG A 133 4.03 -15.70 8.95
CA ARG A 133 3.17 -16.31 9.99
C ARG A 133 2.09 -17.22 9.42
N GLY A 134 2.10 -17.47 8.11
CA GLY A 134 1.16 -18.37 7.47
C GLY A 134 -0.26 -17.82 7.31
N ALA A 135 -0.44 -16.49 7.32
CA ALA A 135 -1.76 -15.90 7.08
C ALA A 135 -2.23 -16.15 5.64
N ARG A 136 -3.43 -16.70 5.43
CA ARG A 136 -3.98 -17.07 4.11
C ARG A 136 -5.52 -16.93 4.05
N PRO A 137 -6.10 -16.60 2.88
CA PRO A 137 -5.49 -15.85 1.79
C PRO A 137 -5.00 -14.48 2.30
N LEU A 138 -3.91 -13.96 1.73
CA LEU A 138 -3.31 -12.70 2.16
C LEU A 138 -3.10 -11.77 0.97
N GLU A 139 -3.56 -10.53 1.10
CA GLU A 139 -3.56 -9.58 0.01
C GLU A 139 -3.09 -8.20 0.44
N ARG A 140 -2.41 -7.51 -0.46
CA ARG A 140 -2.06 -6.10 -0.29
C ARG A 140 -2.81 -5.27 -1.32
N PHE A 141 -3.55 -4.28 -0.82
CA PHE A 141 -4.27 -3.32 -1.63
C PHE A 141 -3.62 -1.94 -1.57
N VAL A 142 -3.85 -1.16 -2.62
CA VAL A 142 -3.58 0.29 -2.66
C VAL A 142 -4.81 1.01 -3.17
N ILE A 143 -5.06 2.22 -2.67
CA ILE A 143 -5.98 3.17 -3.26
C ILE A 143 -5.20 4.04 -4.22
N ILE A 144 -5.66 4.13 -5.46
CA ILE A 144 -5.09 4.99 -6.49
C ILE A 144 -6.03 6.18 -6.68
N ASN A 145 -5.55 7.41 -6.45
CA ASN A 145 -6.35 8.61 -6.69
C ASN A 145 -6.53 8.90 -8.19
N GLU A 146 -7.33 9.92 -8.52
CA GLU A 146 -7.63 10.34 -9.89
C GLU A 146 -6.39 10.64 -10.74
N MET A 147 -5.29 11.05 -10.11
CA MET A 147 -4.01 11.33 -10.76
C MET A 147 -3.18 10.06 -11.04
N GLY A 148 -3.68 8.87 -10.71
CA GLY A 148 -2.95 7.61 -10.85
C GLY A 148 -1.87 7.39 -9.80
N ILE A 149 -1.92 8.11 -8.67
CA ILE A 149 -0.93 8.04 -7.58
C ILE A 149 -1.48 7.19 -6.44
N SER A 150 -0.61 6.38 -5.83
CA SER A 150 -0.94 5.63 -4.61
C SER A 150 -1.18 6.58 -3.44
N ASP A 151 -2.42 6.65 -2.99
CA ASP A 151 -2.88 7.51 -1.90
C ASP A 151 -2.83 6.77 -0.56
N HIS A 152 -3.34 5.54 -0.53
CA HIS A 152 -3.35 4.71 0.66
C HIS A 152 -2.98 3.25 0.38
N ALA A 153 -2.55 2.51 1.41
CA ALA A 153 -2.20 1.10 1.27
C ALA A 153 -2.46 0.32 2.56
N PHE A 154 -3.09 -0.85 2.43
CA PHE A 154 -3.50 -1.70 3.54
C PHE A 154 -3.51 -3.18 3.15
N ILE A 155 -3.67 -4.05 4.14
CA ILE A 155 -3.66 -5.51 3.97
C ILE A 155 -5.05 -6.07 4.19
N VAL A 156 -5.40 -7.11 3.43
CA VAL A 156 -6.62 -7.90 3.64
C VAL A 156 -6.23 -9.36 3.92
N ILE A 157 -6.80 -9.92 4.98
CA ILE A 157 -6.57 -11.29 5.43
C ILE A 157 -7.88 -12.07 5.32
N GLY A 158 -7.85 -13.26 4.70
CA GLY A 158 -8.99 -14.16 4.67
C GLY A 158 -9.98 -13.92 3.53
N ARG A 159 -9.65 -13.08 2.53
CA ARG A 159 -10.57 -12.82 1.42
C ARG A 159 -10.58 -13.95 0.39
N ASN A 160 -11.66 -14.71 0.35
CA ASN A 160 -11.85 -15.86 -0.53
C ASN A 160 -13.08 -15.75 -1.45
N GLN A 161 -13.88 -14.69 -1.30
CA GLN A 161 -15.02 -14.40 -2.17
C GLN A 161 -15.04 -12.91 -2.54
N GLY A 162 -15.83 -12.58 -3.56
CA GLY A 162 -16.02 -11.22 -4.05
C GLY A 162 -14.93 -10.75 -5.01
N GLU A 163 -15.24 -9.69 -5.75
CA GLU A 163 -14.34 -9.08 -6.70
C GLU A 163 -13.33 -8.16 -5.99
N PRO A 164 -12.02 -8.21 -6.31
CA PRO A 164 -11.01 -7.41 -5.61
C PRO A 164 -11.26 -5.90 -5.63
N HIS A 165 -11.93 -5.38 -6.66
CA HIS A 165 -12.22 -3.96 -6.80
C HIS A 165 -13.59 -3.56 -6.21
N GLN A 166 -14.39 -4.52 -5.75
CA GLN A 166 -15.73 -4.31 -5.20
C GLN A 166 -15.76 -4.80 -3.75
N SER A 167 -15.22 -4.00 -2.84
CA SER A 167 -15.08 -4.38 -1.43
C SER A 167 -16.39 -4.77 -0.71
N ALA A 168 -17.52 -4.26 -1.19
CA ALA A 168 -18.85 -4.66 -0.71
C ALA A 168 -19.21 -6.13 -0.99
N SER A 169 -18.57 -6.76 -1.99
CA SER A 169 -18.81 -8.15 -2.37
C SER A 169 -17.94 -9.16 -1.60
N TRP A 170 -17.01 -8.69 -0.77
CA TRP A 170 -16.07 -9.56 -0.06
C TRP A 170 -16.75 -10.36 1.05
N ASN A 171 -16.24 -11.57 1.34
CA ASN A 171 -16.76 -12.40 2.44
C ASN A 171 -16.66 -11.69 3.80
N HIS A 172 -17.64 -11.91 4.67
CA HIS A 172 -17.72 -11.30 6.01
C HIS A 172 -16.55 -11.63 6.95
N GLU A 173 -15.80 -12.70 6.67
CA GLU A 173 -14.63 -13.11 7.45
C GLU A 173 -13.33 -12.40 7.04
N ALA A 174 -13.36 -11.63 5.94
CA ALA A 174 -12.22 -10.84 5.49
C ALA A 174 -11.93 -9.69 6.48
N VAL A 175 -10.68 -9.60 6.90
CA VAL A 175 -10.19 -8.60 7.84
C VAL A 175 -9.27 -7.62 7.13
N ILE A 176 -9.56 -6.34 7.27
CA ILE A 176 -8.70 -5.26 6.83
C ILE A 176 -7.75 -4.89 7.97
N CYS A 177 -6.47 -4.87 7.66
CA CYS A 177 -5.37 -4.52 8.55
C CYS A 177 -4.68 -3.27 8.00
N ASP A 178 -4.87 -2.15 8.69
CA ASP A 178 -4.25 -0.87 8.36
C ASP A 178 -3.17 -0.50 9.41
N PRO A 179 -1.91 -0.88 9.17
CA PRO A 179 -0.82 -0.57 10.10
C PRO A 179 -0.44 0.92 10.11
N TRP A 180 -0.85 1.70 9.11
CA TRP A 180 -0.56 3.13 9.05
C TRP A 180 -1.51 3.92 9.95
N ASP A 181 -2.80 3.58 9.90
CA ASP A 181 -3.83 4.19 10.74
C ASP A 181 -4.04 3.48 12.09
N ASN A 182 -3.29 2.40 12.34
CA ASN A 182 -3.38 1.61 13.57
C ASN A 182 -4.78 0.99 13.78
N ASN A 183 -5.45 0.62 12.69
CA ASN A 183 -6.83 0.14 12.70
C ASN A 183 -6.96 -1.27 12.11
N VAL A 184 -7.81 -2.08 12.75
CA VAL A 184 -8.24 -3.40 12.25
C VAL A 184 -9.75 -3.41 12.23
N PHE A 185 -10.33 -3.78 11.09
CA PHE A 185 -11.77 -3.91 10.98
C PHE A 185 -12.18 -4.98 9.99
N LEU A 186 -13.39 -5.48 10.17
CA LEU A 186 -13.98 -6.45 9.26
C LEU A 186 -14.47 -5.72 8.01
N SER A 187 -14.26 -6.34 6.85
CA SER A 187 -14.92 -5.89 5.63
C SER A 187 -16.44 -5.88 5.85
N ASN A 188 -17.02 -7.00 6.31
CA ASN A 188 -18.47 -7.13 6.55
C ASN A 188 -19.33 -6.66 5.35
N GLY A 189 -18.83 -6.76 4.12
CA GLY A 189 -19.52 -6.23 2.93
C GLY A 189 -19.60 -4.71 2.88
N ARG A 190 -18.75 -3.99 3.61
CA ARG A 190 -18.63 -2.53 3.50
C ARG A 190 -18.00 -2.15 2.17
N ASP A 191 -18.54 -1.09 1.58
CA ASP A 191 -17.88 -0.42 0.48
C ASP A 191 -16.80 0.54 1.00
N LEU A 192 -15.54 0.21 0.73
CA LEU A 192 -14.38 1.02 1.08
C LEU A 192 -14.31 2.33 0.29
N SER A 193 -15.07 2.47 -0.81
CA SER A 193 -15.17 3.73 -1.55
C SER A 193 -15.73 4.87 -0.68
N THR A 194 -16.50 4.55 0.38
CA THR A 194 -17.03 5.55 1.31
C THR A 194 -15.99 6.08 2.29
N PHE A 195 -14.85 5.40 2.43
CA PHE A 195 -13.77 5.76 3.37
C PHE A 195 -12.54 6.32 2.66
N PHE A 196 -12.34 5.96 1.38
CA PHE A 196 -11.18 6.38 0.61
C PHE A 196 -11.61 6.94 -0.73
N ASN A 197 -11.09 8.12 -1.07
CA ASN A 197 -11.30 8.70 -2.39
C ASN A 197 -10.30 8.08 -3.39
N GLY A 198 -10.78 7.24 -4.30
CA GLY A 198 -9.96 6.65 -5.35
C GLY A 198 -10.38 5.24 -5.75
N THR A 199 -9.57 4.64 -6.62
CA THR A 199 -9.77 3.27 -7.11
C THR A 199 -9.02 2.26 -6.26
N LEU A 200 -9.75 1.28 -5.72
CA LEU A 200 -9.17 0.15 -5.02
C LEU A 200 -8.45 -0.79 -5.97
N ARG A 201 -7.19 -1.11 -5.67
CA ARG A 201 -6.34 -1.94 -6.52
C ARG A 201 -5.58 -3.02 -5.75
N LEU A 202 -5.77 -4.26 -6.16
CA LEU A 202 -4.99 -5.39 -5.69
C LEU A 202 -3.57 -5.33 -6.24
N MET A 203 -2.57 -5.37 -5.35
CA MET A 203 -1.14 -5.36 -5.73
C MET A 203 -0.52 -6.75 -5.66
N HIS A 204 -0.82 -7.50 -4.61
CA HIS A 204 -0.29 -8.83 -4.35
C HIS A 204 -1.36 -9.69 -3.71
N ARG A 205 -1.44 -10.95 -4.13
CA ARG A 205 -2.23 -12.00 -3.49
C ARG A 205 -1.33 -13.21 -3.25
N TYR A 206 -1.47 -13.78 -2.06
CA TYR A 206 -0.88 -15.06 -1.69
C TYR A 206 -2.02 -15.96 -1.21
N GLU A 207 -2.11 -17.18 -1.73
CA GLU A 207 -3.15 -18.16 -1.43
C GLU A 207 -2.70 -19.25 -0.45
#